data_AF-Q4TGI8-F1
#
_entry.id   AF-Q4TGI8-F1
#
_cell.length_a   1.000
_cell.length_b   1.000
_cell.length_c   1.000
_cell.angle_alpha   90.00
_cell.angle_beta   90.00
_cell.angle_gamma   90.00
#
_symmetry.space_group_name_H-M   'P 1'
#
loop_
_entity.id
_entity.type
_entity.pdbx_description
1 polymer ?
#
loop_
_entity_poly.entity_id
_entity_poly.type
_entity_poly.pdbx_seq_one_letter_code
_entity_poly.pdbx_strand_id
1 'polypeptide(L)' 'GRFWHITDLHLDPTYHTSTDPTKVCFSSKGVPVTQAGPFGDFLCDSPYSLIQSALAHMAPLTQPLDFIIWTG' A
#
# COMPACT_ATOMS: atom_id res chain seq x y z
N GLY A 1 -25.21 10.78 -5.53
CA GLY A 1 -24.43 9.75 -4.81
C GLY A 1 -22.96 9.98 -5.05
N ARG A 2 -22.09 9.48 -4.17
CA ARG A 2 -20.65 9.47 -4.39
C ARG A 2 -20.21 8.02 -4.50
N PHE A 3 -19.02 7.81 -5.02
CA PHE A 3 -18.38 6.50 -5.01
C PHE A 3 -16.88 6.67 -4.87
N TRP A 4 -16.24 5.64 -4.33
CA TRP A 4 -14.78 5.51 -4.35
C TRP A 4 -14.37 4.66 -5.54
N HIS A 5 -13.21 5.00 -6.13
CA HIS A 5 -12.54 4.14 -7.09
C HIS A 5 -11.15 3.85 -6.55
N ILE A 6 -10.88 2.56 -6.29
CA ILE A 6 -9.57 2.06 -5.89
C ILE A 6 -9.06 1.05 -6.92
N THR A 7 -7.75 0.98 -7.08
CA THR A 7 -7.07 0.11 -8.05
C THR A 7 -5.64 -0.09 -7.60
N ASP A 8 -5.00 -1.12 -8.14
CA ASP A 8 -3.57 -1.38 -8.12
C ASP A 8 -2.99 -1.28 -6.71
N LEU A 9 -3.64 -1.93 -5.74
CA LEU A 9 -3.17 -1.88 -4.35
C LEU A 9 -1.80 -2.53 -4.20
N HIS A 10 -1.45 -3.49 -5.07
CA HIS A 10 -0.17 -4.20 -5.14
C HIS A 10 0.41 -4.49 -3.74
N LEU A 11 -0.20 -5.43 -3.02
CA LEU A 11 0.31 -5.82 -1.71
C LEU A 11 1.65 -6.57 -1.86
N ASP A 12 2.71 -6.06 -1.21
CA ASP A 12 3.93 -6.82 -0.96
C ASP A 12 3.90 -7.45 0.45
N PRO A 13 3.62 -8.75 0.59
CA PRO A 13 3.62 -9.44 1.88
C PRO A 13 5.04 -9.62 2.47
N THR A 14 6.08 -9.33 1.70
CA THR A 14 7.48 -9.44 2.12
C THR A 14 8.05 -8.14 2.65
N TYR A 15 7.31 -7.03 2.54
CA TYR A 15 7.78 -5.73 2.99
C TYR A 15 8.09 -5.73 4.50
N HIS A 16 9.33 -5.42 4.84
CA HIS A 16 9.76 -5.15 6.21
C HIS A 16 10.98 -4.22 6.19
N THR A 17 11.15 -3.39 7.23
CA THR A 17 12.37 -2.60 7.36
C THR A 17 13.54 -3.51 7.70
N SER A 18 14.61 -3.44 6.92
CA SER A 18 15.80 -4.29 7.05
C SER A 18 17.07 -3.45 7.09
N THR A 19 18.11 -3.95 7.75
CA THR A 19 19.46 -3.36 7.69
C THR A 19 20.17 -3.67 6.37
N ASP A 20 19.76 -4.75 5.68
CA ASP A 20 20.19 -5.05 4.32
C ASP A 20 19.20 -4.39 3.34
N PRO A 21 19.61 -3.31 2.64
CA PRO A 21 18.70 -2.54 1.79
C PRO A 21 18.18 -3.35 0.60
N THR A 22 18.80 -4.49 0.26
CA THR A 22 18.33 -5.36 -0.83
C THR A 22 17.22 -6.32 -0.41
N LYS A 23 16.89 -6.38 0.89
CA LYS A 23 15.93 -7.31 1.49
C LYS A 23 14.70 -6.65 2.09
N VAL A 24 14.47 -5.37 1.80
CA VAL A 24 13.30 -4.64 2.32
C VAL A 24 11.99 -5.20 1.75
N CYS A 25 11.97 -5.49 0.45
CA CYS A 25 10.79 -5.95 -0.27
C CYS A 25 11.24 -6.76 -1.50
N PHE A 26 10.46 -7.76 -1.91
CA PHE A 26 10.79 -8.56 -3.11
C PHE A 26 10.43 -7.82 -4.39
N SER A 27 9.44 -6.92 -4.34
CA SER A 27 9.04 -6.10 -5.47
C SER A 27 10.16 -5.20 -6.00
N SER A 28 11.15 -4.82 -5.18
CA SER A 28 12.32 -4.05 -5.64
C SER A 28 13.28 -4.86 -6.51
N LYS A 29 13.12 -6.19 -6.59
CA LYS A 29 13.95 -7.10 -7.39
C LYS A 29 15.45 -6.99 -7.07
N GLY A 30 15.76 -6.74 -5.79
CA GLY A 30 17.13 -6.62 -5.29
C GLY A 30 17.74 -5.23 -5.47
N VAL A 31 17.00 -4.24 -5.99
CA VAL A 31 17.43 -2.84 -5.97
C VAL A 31 17.50 -2.38 -4.50
N PRO A 32 18.62 -1.79 -4.05
CA PRO A 32 18.76 -1.32 -2.68
C PRO A 32 17.74 -0.24 -2.32
N VAL A 33 16.93 -0.51 -1.30
CA VAL A 33 15.93 0.39 -0.72
C VAL A 33 16.52 1.03 0.55
N THR A 34 16.96 2.29 0.44
CA THR A 34 17.73 2.95 1.51
C THR A 34 16.89 3.80 2.46
N GLN A 35 15.63 4.07 2.13
CA GLN A 35 14.75 4.97 2.90
C GLN A 35 13.41 4.32 3.27
N ALA A 36 13.44 2.99 3.49
CA ALA A 36 12.25 2.22 3.84
C ALA A 36 11.55 2.75 5.10
N GLY A 37 10.30 3.19 4.93
CA GLY A 37 9.46 3.70 6.01
C GLY A 37 8.40 2.70 6.48
N PRO A 38 7.63 3.03 7.53
CA PRO A 38 6.53 2.18 8.01
C PRO A 38 5.37 2.06 7.01
N PHE A 39 5.28 2.97 6.04
CA PHE A 39 4.21 3.00 5.02
C PHE A 39 4.70 2.69 3.60
N GLY A 40 5.93 2.19 3.46
CA GLY A 40 6.49 1.82 2.16
C GLY A 40 7.74 2.61 1.79
N ASP A 41 8.17 2.35 0.56
CA ASP A 41 9.20 3.07 -0.18
C ASP A 41 8.77 3.08 -1.66
N PHE A 42 9.21 4.08 -2.43
CA PHE A 42 8.87 4.20 -3.85
C PHE A 42 9.40 3.06 -4.73
N LEU A 43 10.40 2.31 -4.25
CA LEU A 43 10.94 1.14 -4.93
C LEU A 43 10.19 -0.16 -4.58
N CYS A 44 9.21 -0.09 -3.68
CA CYS A 44 8.44 -1.24 -3.23
C CYS A 44 6.97 -1.15 -3.65
N ASP A 45 6.34 -2.31 -3.82
CA ASP A 45 4.90 -2.48 -3.79
C ASP A 45 4.39 -2.20 -2.35
N SER A 46 3.08 -2.01 -2.20
CA SER A 46 2.47 -1.49 -0.96
C SER A 46 2.63 -2.48 0.21
N PRO A 47 3.15 -2.04 1.38
CA PRO A 47 2.99 -2.82 2.59
C PRO A 47 1.52 -2.83 3.04
N TYR A 48 1.15 -3.84 3.82
CA TYR A 48 -0.19 -3.92 4.41
C TYR A 48 -0.58 -2.66 5.21
N SER A 49 0.38 -2.02 5.88
CA SER A 49 0.18 -0.77 6.63
C SER A 49 -0.30 0.40 5.75
N LEU A 50 0.16 0.49 4.50
CA LEU A 50 -0.27 1.51 3.55
C LEU A 50 -1.70 1.25 3.05
N ILE A 51 -2.01 0.00 2.70
CA ILE A 51 -3.36 -0.39 2.27
C ILE A 51 -4.36 -0.15 3.41
N GLN A 52 -4.01 -0.53 4.64
CA GLN A 52 -4.84 -0.30 5.81
C GLN A 52 -5.04 1.19 6.09
N SER A 53 -4.01 2.04 5.93
CA SER A 53 -4.13 3.47 6.17
C SER A 53 -5.07 4.15 5.15
N ALA A 54 -5.00 3.75 3.87
CA ALA A 54 -5.89 4.25 2.83
C ALA A 54 -7.36 3.88 3.12
N LEU A 55 -7.63 2.60 3.40
CA LEU A 55 -9.00 2.14 3.72
C LEU A 55 -9.53 2.77 5.02
N ALA A 56 -8.68 2.93 6.03
CA ALA A 56 -9.05 3.59 7.30
C ALA A 56 -9.39 5.08 7.08
N HIS A 57 -8.75 5.75 6.12
CA HIS A 57 -9.09 7.12 5.74
C HIS A 57 -10.42 7.21 4.98
N MET A 58 -10.68 6.25 4.08
CA MET A 58 -11.93 6.20 3.31
C MET A 58 -13.16 5.92 4.19
N ALA A 59 -13.02 5.04 5.19
CA ALA A 59 -14.13 4.56 6.03
C ALA A 59 -15.00 5.69 6.65
N PRO A 60 -14.45 6.67 7.40
CA PRO A 60 -15.26 7.74 8.02
C PRO A 60 -15.88 8.72 7.01
N LEU A 61 -15.40 8.74 5.77
CA LEU A 61 -15.89 9.63 4.69
C LEU A 61 -17.01 8.98 3.85
N THR A 62 -17.19 7.67 3.99
CA THR A 62 -18.11 6.84 3.20
C THR A 62 -19.50 6.83 3.84
N GLN A 63 -20.52 7.17 3.05
CA GLN A 63 -21.92 7.16 3.50
C GLN A 63 -22.64 5.85 3.11
N PRO A 64 -23.76 5.50 3.76
CA PRO A 64 -24.47 4.24 3.49
C PRO A 64 -24.96 4.02 2.05
N LEU A 65 -25.16 5.11 1.28
CA LEU A 65 -25.59 5.04 -0.13
C LEU A 65 -24.41 5.14 -1.12
N ASP A 66 -23.19 5.30 -0.63
CA ASP A 66 -22.01 5.30 -1.47
C ASP A 66 -21.60 3.85 -1.81
N PHE A 67 -20.92 3.66 -2.93
CA PHE A 67 -20.39 2.36 -3.36
C PHE A 67 -18.91 2.47 -3.73
N ILE A 68 -18.25 1.32 -3.90
CA ILE A 68 -16.83 1.23 -4.26
C ILE A 68 -16.71 0.50 -5.58
N ILE A 69 -15.99 1.11 -6.53
CA ILE A 69 -15.45 0.43 -7.70
C ILE A 69 -14.01 0.03 -7.36
N TRP A 70 -13.69 -1.25 -7.49
CA TRP A 70 -12.34 -1.76 -7.29
C TRP A 70 -11.89 -2.51 -8.54
N THR A 71 -10.84 -1.99 -9.20
CA THR A 71 -10.37 -2.49 -10.50
C THR A 71 -9.11 -3.35 -10.43
N GLY A 72 -8.82 -3.93 -9.26
CA GLY A 72 -7.64 -4.79 -9.02
C GLY A 72 -6.47 -3.95 -8.57
#